data_AF-A0A534WBA6-F1
#
_entry.id   AF-A0A534WBA6-F1
#
_cell.length_a   1.000
_cell.length_b   1.000
_cell.length_c   1.000
_cell.angle_alpha   90.00
_cell.angle_beta   90.00
_cell.angle_gamma   90.00
#
_symmetry.space_group_name_H-M   'P 1'
#
loop_
_entity.id
_entity.type
_entity.pdbx_description
1 polymer ?
#
loop_
_entity_poly.entity_id
_entity_poly.type
_entity_poly.pdbx_seq_one_letter_code
_entity_poly.pdbx_strand_id
1 'polypeptide(L)'
;MAIIHYDVTFSGKTPTLIDLKHQIEKRTGLEVHLWKDALDKDLDHEWPHIGHVRESGTLECNECDECDLEITVGTTGVRVTFVDPSVQTYFRDSIVASLVDLGGEWKARLSPLVGKKWTELSVHDRQAARA
;
A
#
# COMPACT_ATOMS: atom_id res chain seq x y z
N MET A 1 -14.43 -14.53 -2.14
CA MET A 1 -13.43 -13.57 -1.63
C MET A 1 -12.71 -13.01 -2.84
N ALA A 2 -12.81 -11.70 -3.09
CA ALA A 2 -12.16 -11.07 -4.22
C ALA A 2 -10.85 -10.47 -3.73
N ILE A 3 -9.73 -10.91 -4.29
CA ILE A 3 -8.41 -10.34 -4.02
C ILE A 3 -8.19 -9.22 -5.03
N ILE A 4 -7.78 -8.04 -4.56
CA ILE A 4 -7.48 -6.90 -5.42
C ILE A 4 -5.98 -6.63 -5.39
N HIS A 5 -5.36 -6.59 -6.57
CA HIS A 5 -3.95 -6.24 -6.73
C HIS A 5 -3.82 -4.84 -7.34
N TYR A 6 -2.96 -4.03 -6.74
CA TYR A 6 -2.55 -2.72 -7.25
C TYR A 6 -1.06 -2.78 -7.56
N ASP A 7 -0.72 -2.64 -8.83
CA ASP A 7 0.66 -2.61 -9.29
C ASP A 7 1.09 -1.17 -9.58
N VAL A 8 2.06 -0.68 -8.82
CA VAL A 8 2.66 0.64 -9.00
C VAL A 8 4.07 0.45 -9.55
N THR A 9 4.33 0.97 -10.74
CA THR A 9 5.63 0.84 -11.42
C THR A 9 6.53 2.02 -11.11
N PHE A 10 7.85 1.79 -11.11
CA PHE A 10 8.84 2.83 -10.88
C PHE A 10 9.83 2.85 -12.04
N SER A 11 10.03 4.01 -12.66
CA SER A 11 11.07 4.23 -13.67
C SER A 11 12.46 4.41 -13.05
N GLY A 12 12.53 4.73 -11.76
CA GLY A 12 13.74 4.84 -10.95
C GLY A 12 13.91 3.71 -9.94
N LYS A 13 14.56 4.01 -8.81
CA LYS A 13 14.74 3.06 -7.72
C LYS A 13 13.41 2.76 -7.04
N THR A 14 13.06 1.48 -6.92
CA THR A 14 11.90 1.04 -6.12
C THR A 14 12.14 1.27 -4.61
N PRO A 15 11.12 1.76 -3.88
CA PRO A 15 11.24 2.01 -2.44
C PRO A 15 11.41 0.70 -1.65
N THR A 16 11.92 0.79 -0.43
CA THR A 16 11.89 -0.34 0.51
C THR A 16 10.56 -0.39 1.26
N LEU A 17 10.27 -1.50 1.95
CA LEU A 17 9.08 -1.58 2.80
C LEU A 17 9.09 -0.54 3.94
N ILE A 18 10.29 -0.18 4.42
CA ILE A 18 10.47 0.81 5.47
C ILE A 18 10.18 2.23 4.94
N ASP A 19 10.65 2.55 3.73
CA ASP A 19 10.34 3.84 3.09
C ASP A 19 8.83 4.00 2.93
N LEU A 20 8.16 2.94 2.49
CA LEU A 20 6.72 2.96 2.33
C LEU A 20 6.00 3.13 3.67
N LYS A 21 6.35 2.35 4.70
CA LYS A 21 5.77 2.48 6.05
C LYS A 21 5.82 3.94 6.51
N HIS A 22 7.00 4.55 6.50
CA HIS A 22 7.17 5.94 6.95
C HIS A 22 6.36 6.93 6.10
N GLN A 23 6.28 6.71 4.79
CA GLN A 23 5.51 7.59 3.91
C GLN A 23 4.00 7.48 4.18
N ILE A 24 3.49 6.27 4.42
CA ILE A 24 2.09 6.06 4.79
C ILE A 24 1.78 6.79 6.10
N GLU A 25 2.57 6.56 7.14
CA GLU A 25 2.37 7.19 8.46
C GLU A 25 2.42 8.72 8.36
N LYS A 26 3.36 9.24 7.55
CA LYS A 26 3.45 10.68 7.27
C LYS A 26 2.20 11.22 6.58
N ARG A 27 1.70 10.50 5.57
CA ARG A 27 0.54 10.91 4.75
C ARG A 27 -0.75 10.83 5.53
N THR A 28 -1.01 9.72 6.21
CA THR A 28 -2.28 9.44 6.86
C THR A 28 -2.34 9.93 8.30
N GLY A 29 -1.18 10.09 8.95
CA GLY A 29 -1.09 10.33 10.39
C GLY A 29 -1.46 9.12 11.25
N LEU A 30 -1.60 7.93 10.65
CA LEU A 30 -1.89 6.67 11.33
C LEU A 30 -0.60 5.97 11.73
N GLU A 31 -0.65 5.18 12.80
CA GLU A 31 0.40 4.19 13.09
C GLU A 31 0.21 2.95 12.20
N VAL A 32 1.30 2.48 11.59
CA VAL A 32 1.29 1.27 10.74
C VAL A 32 2.34 0.29 11.25
N HIS A 33 1.95 -0.95 11.47
CA HIS A 33 2.84 -2.04 11.82
C HIS A 33 3.32 -2.75 10.54
N LEU A 34 4.62 -3.03 10.46
CA LEU A 34 5.23 -3.71 9.32
C LEU A 34 5.84 -5.03 9.78
N TRP A 35 5.37 -6.13 9.20
CA TRP A 35 5.93 -7.45 9.35
C TRP A 35 6.61 -7.85 8.05
N LYS A 36 7.92 -8.12 8.06
CA LYS A 36 8.64 -8.55 6.85
C LYS A 36 8.62 -10.07 6.76
N ASP A 37 8.33 -10.57 5.56
CA ASP A 37 8.39 -12.00 5.29
C ASP A 37 9.83 -12.48 5.13
N ALA A 38 10.08 -13.73 5.52
CA ALA A 38 11.28 -14.41 5.11
C ALA A 38 11.18 -14.72 3.61
N LEU A 39 11.98 -14.01 2.80
CA LEU A 39 12.15 -14.38 1.41
C LEU A 39 13.02 -15.61 1.31
N ASP A 40 12.53 -16.63 0.61
CA ASP A 40 13.35 -17.76 0.23
C ASP A 40 14.41 -17.27 -0.78
N LYS A 41 15.68 -17.33 -0.37
CA LYS A 41 16.82 -16.81 -1.13
C LYS A 41 17.12 -17.63 -2.38
N ASP A 42 16.58 -18.86 -2.45
CA ASP A 42 16.81 -19.79 -3.55
C ASP A 42 15.77 -19.64 -4.67
N LEU A 43 14.84 -18.70 -4.51
CA LEU A 43 13.64 -18.56 -5.32
C LEU A 43 13.66 -17.20 -6.04
N ASP A 44 14.33 -17.19 -7.18
CA ASP A 44 14.44 -16.05 -8.11
C ASP A 44 13.11 -15.80 -8.83
N HIS A 45 12.15 -15.20 -8.11
CA HIS A 45 10.82 -14.92 -8.65
C HIS A 45 10.79 -13.57 -9.37
N GLU A 46 10.79 -13.62 -10.70
CA GLU A 46 10.45 -12.48 -11.53
C GLU A 46 8.94 -12.42 -11.77
N TRP A 47 8.33 -11.27 -11.50
CA TRP A 47 6.91 -11.03 -11.71
C TRP A 47 6.69 -10.02 -12.84
N PRO A 48 5.68 -10.21 -13.73
CA PRO A 48 5.52 -9.41 -14.95
C PRO A 48 5.43 -7.88 -14.77
N HIS A 49 5.02 -7.41 -13.59
CA HIS A 49 4.74 -5.98 -13.35
C HIS A 49 5.67 -5.32 -12.33
N ILE A 50 6.40 -6.11 -11.56
CA ILE A 50 7.27 -5.60 -10.49
C ILE A 50 8.74 -6.05 -10.63
N GLY A 51 9.03 -6.94 -11.58
CA GLY A 51 10.36 -7.48 -11.81
C GLY A 51 10.74 -8.50 -10.73
N HIS A 52 12.03 -8.55 -10.38
CA HIS A 52 12.54 -9.49 -9.38
C HIS A 52 12.14 -9.06 -7.98
N VAL A 53 11.52 -9.97 -7.22
CA VAL A 53 11.10 -9.71 -5.84
C VAL A 53 12.32 -9.45 -4.95
N ARG A 54 12.28 -8.38 -4.16
CA ARG A 54 13.35 -8.00 -3.21
C ARG A 54 12.91 -7.97 -1.76
N GLU A 55 11.67 -7.57 -1.51
CA GLU A 55 11.08 -7.53 -0.17
C GLU A 55 9.61 -7.97 -0.26
N SER A 56 9.13 -8.66 0.75
CA SER A 56 7.71 -8.94 0.94
C SER A 56 7.36 -8.73 2.42
N GLY A 57 6.11 -8.39 2.69
CA GLY A 57 5.61 -8.29 4.05
C GLY A 57 4.14 -7.92 4.12
N THR A 58 3.67 -7.78 5.35
CA THR A 58 2.33 -7.35 5.70
C THR A 58 2.38 -5.99 6.39
N LEU A 59 1.49 -5.08 5.98
CA LEU A 59 1.24 -3.82 6.66
C LEU A 59 -0.12 -3.88 7.34
N GLU A 60 -0.16 -3.58 8.63
CA GLU A 60 -1.36 -3.65 9.46
C GLU A 60 -1.64 -2.29 10.09
N CYS A 61 -2.89 -1.86 10.09
CA CYS A 61 -3.32 -0.61 10.71
C CYS A 61 -4.61 -0.78 11.54
N ASN A 62 -4.44 -0.81 12.86
CA ASN A 62 -5.54 -1.01 13.81
C ASN A 62 -6.52 0.16 13.87
N GLU A 63 -6.03 1.39 13.68
CA GLU A 63 -6.83 2.62 13.78
C GLU A 63 -7.80 2.82 12.62
N CYS A 64 -7.57 2.13 11.50
CA CYS A 64 -8.37 2.22 10.29
C CYS A 64 -9.13 0.92 10.05
N ASP A 65 -10.01 0.54 10.99
CA ASP A 65 -10.84 -0.67 10.91
C ASP A 65 -10.04 -1.99 10.77
N GLU A 66 -8.89 -2.11 11.45
CA GLU A 66 -8.05 -3.32 11.42
C GLU A 66 -7.71 -3.75 9.98
N CYS A 67 -7.25 -2.78 9.17
CA CYS A 67 -6.90 -3.03 7.78
C CYS A 67 -5.52 -3.67 7.67
N ASP A 68 -5.49 -4.87 7.09
CA ASP A 68 -4.27 -5.60 6.75
C ASP A 68 -4.11 -5.71 5.23
N LEU A 69 -2.87 -5.59 4.76
CA LEU A 69 -2.53 -5.81 3.37
C LEU A 69 -1.18 -6.48 3.23
N GLU A 70 -1.07 -7.27 2.17
CA GLU A 70 0.20 -7.86 1.74
C GLU A 70 0.86 -6.93 0.73
N ILE A 71 2.18 -6.83 0.79
CA ILE A 71 2.94 -6.01 -0.13
C ILE A 71 4.21 -6.72 -0.57
N THR A 72 4.43 -6.69 -1.88
CA THR A 72 5.62 -7.26 -2.52
C THR A 72 6.33 -6.17 -3.30
N VAL A 73 7.57 -5.90 -2.93
CA VAL A 73 8.46 -4.94 -3.60
C VAL A 73 9.36 -5.70 -4.55
N GLY A 74 9.31 -5.34 -5.82
CA GLY A 74 10.24 -5.83 -6.83
C GLY A 74 11.27 -4.79 -7.27
N THR A 75 12.05 -5.12 -8.30
CA THR A 75 13.08 -4.23 -8.86
C THR A 75 12.51 -3.06 -9.67
N THR A 76 11.34 -3.21 -10.28
CA THR A 76 10.73 -2.21 -11.17
C THR A 76 9.33 -1.80 -10.75
N GLY A 77 8.79 -2.36 -9.67
CA GLY A 77 7.47 -2.03 -9.18
C GLY A 77 7.20 -2.54 -7.77
N VAL A 78 6.00 -2.22 -7.29
CA VAL A 78 5.46 -2.68 -6.01
C VAL A 78 4.05 -3.17 -6.27
N ARG A 79 3.74 -4.38 -5.79
CA ARG A 79 2.39 -4.93 -5.80
C ARG A 79 1.82 -4.83 -4.39
N VAL A 80 0.64 -4.24 -4.28
CA VAL A 80 -0.15 -4.21 -3.05
C VAL A 80 -1.34 -5.14 -3.24
N THR A 81 -1.51 -6.08 -2.32
CA THR A 81 -2.55 -7.11 -2.36
C THR A 81 -3.49 -6.92 -1.17
N PHE A 82 -4.76 -6.74 -1.48
CA PHE A 82 -5.83 -6.64 -0.49
C PHE A 82 -6.64 -7.93 -0.55
N VAL A 83 -6.62 -8.70 0.54
CA VAL A 83 -7.26 -10.03 0.64
C VAL A 83 -8.75 -9.91 0.98
N ASP A 84 -9.16 -8.83 1.64
CA ASP A 84 -10.56 -8.55 1.96
C ASP A 84 -11.09 -7.31 1.21
N PRO A 85 -12.18 -7.42 0.43
CA PRO A 85 -12.88 -6.26 -0.13
C PRO A 85 -13.48 -5.32 0.93
N SER A 86 -13.49 -5.68 2.22
CA SER A 86 -13.91 -4.83 3.34
C SER A 86 -12.87 -3.77 3.74
N VAL A 87 -11.63 -3.85 3.20
CA VAL A 87 -10.58 -2.85 3.47
C VAL A 87 -11.08 -1.46 3.10
N GLN A 88 -10.98 -0.53 4.05
CA GLN A 88 -11.29 0.89 3.88
C GLN A 88 -10.67 1.43 2.59
N THR A 89 -11.52 1.91 1.67
CA THR A 89 -11.10 2.55 0.40
C THR A 89 -10.11 3.69 0.66
N TYR A 90 -10.27 4.41 1.77
CA TYR A 90 -9.32 5.45 2.17
C TYR A 90 -7.91 4.89 2.42
N PHE A 91 -7.78 3.81 3.20
CA PHE A 91 -6.48 3.25 3.53
C PHE A 91 -5.80 2.72 2.26
N ARG A 92 -6.53 1.91 1.49
CA ARG A 92 -6.11 1.39 0.19
C ARG A 92 -5.59 2.48 -0.75
N ASP A 93 -6.39 3.51 -1.00
CA ASP A 93 -6.00 4.59 -1.90
C ASP A 93 -4.84 5.42 -1.31
N SER A 94 -4.73 5.51 0.02
CA SER A 94 -3.61 6.19 0.70
C SER A 94 -2.29 5.42 0.58
N ILE A 95 -2.32 4.08 0.53
CA ILE A 95 -1.13 3.26 0.23
C ILE A 95 -0.65 3.56 -1.19
N VAL A 96 -1.57 3.54 -2.17
CA VAL A 96 -1.22 3.87 -3.56
C VAL A 96 -0.71 5.31 -3.68
N ALA A 97 -1.36 6.27 -3.01
CA ALA A 97 -0.89 7.65 -2.99
C ALA A 97 0.51 7.79 -2.36
N SER A 98 0.81 7.02 -1.31
CA SER A 98 2.15 6.97 -0.70
C SER A 98 3.19 6.42 -1.67
N LEU A 99 2.87 5.39 -2.45
CA LEU A 99 3.76 4.88 -3.50
C LEU A 99 4.00 5.92 -4.60
N VAL A 100 2.97 6.68 -4.98
CA VAL A 100 3.10 7.79 -5.94
C VAL A 100 4.01 8.89 -5.39
N ASP A 101 3.91 9.25 -4.10
CA ASP A 101 4.82 10.23 -3.48
C ASP A 101 6.28 9.80 -3.51
N LEU A 102 6.52 8.48 -3.45
CA LEU A 102 7.86 7.89 -3.54
C LEU A 102 8.37 7.80 -4.99
N GLY A 103 7.64 8.35 -5.96
CA GLY A 103 8.01 8.36 -7.38
C GLY A 103 7.37 7.24 -8.20
N GLY A 104 6.34 6.58 -7.68
CA GLY A 104 5.59 5.55 -8.38
C GLY A 104 4.66 6.14 -9.45
N GLU A 105 4.53 5.43 -10.56
CA GLU A 105 3.63 5.79 -11.66
C GLU A 105 2.28 5.09 -11.47
N TRP A 106 1.21 5.89 -11.35
CA TRP A 106 -0.16 5.40 -11.21
C TRP A 106 -1.09 6.16 -12.15
N LYS A 107 -1.92 5.42 -12.91
CA LYS A 107 -2.79 6.01 -13.94
C LYS A 107 -4.23 6.24 -13.51
N ALA A 108 -4.71 5.50 -12.51
CA ALA A 108 -6.11 5.60 -12.08
C ALA A 108 -6.31 6.77 -11.12
N ARG A 109 -7.52 7.32 -11.09
CA ARG A 109 -7.88 8.39 -10.16
C ARG A 109 -8.05 7.81 -8.75
N LEU A 110 -7.37 8.40 -7.77
CA LEU A 110 -7.54 8.10 -6.36
C LEU A 110 -8.66 8.94 -5.75
N SER A 111 -9.24 8.45 -4.65
CA SER A 111 -10.19 9.21 -3.85
C SER A 111 -9.61 10.57 -3.43
N PRO A 112 -10.38 11.67 -3.48
CA PRO A 112 -9.90 12.97 -2.98
C PRO A 112 -9.58 12.97 -1.48
N LEU A 113 -10.08 11.97 -0.73
CA LEU A 113 -9.85 11.85 0.70
C LEU A 113 -8.38 11.56 1.06
N VAL A 114 -7.59 10.98 0.14
CA VAL A 114 -6.16 10.67 0.39
C VAL A 114 -5.29 11.91 0.59
N GLY A 115 -5.82 13.10 0.28
CA GLY A 115 -5.16 14.38 0.55
C GLY A 115 -5.30 14.87 1.99
N LYS A 116 -6.06 14.16 2.83
CA LYS A 116 -6.29 14.48 4.24
C LYS A 116 -5.67 13.42 5.13
N LYS A 117 -5.31 13.80 6.36
CA LYS A 117 -4.98 12.84 7.43
C LYS A 117 -6.24 12.20 7.98
N TRP A 118 -6.09 11.03 8.61
CA TRP A 118 -7.19 10.29 9.22
C TRP A 118 -7.95 11.12 10.26
N THR A 119 -7.23 11.89 11.07
CA THR A 119 -7.80 12.79 12.10
C THR A 119 -8.58 13.97 11.51
N GLU A 120 -8.38 14.29 10.24
CA GLU A 120 -9.06 15.37 9.51
C GLU A 120 -10.32 14.87 8.78
N LEU A 121 -10.53 13.55 8.70
CA LEU A 121 -11.74 12.96 8.13
C LEU A 121 -12.89 13.04 9.14
N SER A 122 -14.03 13.57 8.70
CA SER A 122 -15.25 13.51 9.49
C SER A 122 -15.75 12.07 9.61
N VAL A 123 -16.65 11.80 10.57
CA VAL A 123 -17.31 10.49 10.69
C VAL A 123 -18.01 10.10 9.39
N HIS A 124 -18.63 11.08 8.71
CA HIS A 124 -19.28 10.86 7.41
C HIS A 124 -18.26 10.53 6.32
N ASP A 125 -17.09 11.17 6.29
CA ASP A 125 -16.02 10.85 5.33
C ASP A 125 -15.49 9.42 5.55
N ARG A 126 -15.30 9.02 6.82
CA ARG A 126 -14.85 7.66 7.17
C ARG A 126 -15.89 6.59 6.82
N GLN A 127 -17.18 6.91 6.91
CA GLN A 127 -18.27 6.02 6.49
C GLN A 127 -18.36 5.94 4.96
N ALA A 128 -18.24 7.07 4.26
CA ALA A 128 -18.22 7.10 2.80
C ALA A 128 -16.99 6.39 2.22
N ALA A 129 -15.87 6.37 2.95
CA ALA A 129 -14.67 5.63 2.60
C ALA A 129 -14.80 4.10 2.71
N ARG A 130 -15.93 3.57 3.20
CA ARG A 130 -16.23 2.14 3.24
C ARG A 130 -17.06 1.64 2.04
N ALA A 131 -17.69 2.56 1.29
CA ALA A 131 -18.56 2.25 0.16
C ALA A 131 -17.77 2.14 -1.16
#